data_AF-A0A822HIC7-F1
#
_entry.id   AF-A0A822HIC7-F1
#
_cell.length_a   1.000
_cell.length_b   1.000
_cell.length_c   1.000
_cell.angle_alpha   90.00
_cell.angle_beta   90.00
_cell.angle_gamma   90.00
#
_symmetry.space_group_name_H-M   'P 1'
#
loop_
_entity.id
_entity.type
_entity.pdbx_description
1 polymer ?
#
loop_
_entity_poly.entity_id
_entity_poly.type
_entity_poly.pdbx_seq_one_letter_code
_entity_poly.pdbx_strand_id
1 'polypeptide(L)'
;IVSNWTDDLTDTIGWLCKLRIFILYTSRTIASWLIMLATIDRWLLSCLNARRRLLSSLKRAHRGTIIIILFSLVLYSPLFYCYEANLVGAPLKCYSRTILCRIFADQVYTSITVVFPLILMFLFGFMTMSNVRKLKHRLQSPLLPRMSNPT
;
A
#
# COMPACT_ATOMS: atom_id res chain seq x y z
N ILE A 1 -22.79 -18.48 12.53
CA ILE A 1 -23.05 -17.39 13.52
C ILE A 1 -23.87 -16.34 12.79
N VAL A 2 -25.16 -16.29 13.13
CA VAL A 2 -26.21 -15.55 12.43
C VAL A 2 -26.33 -14.20 13.13
N SER A 3 -25.94 -13.12 12.48
CA SER A 3 -26.19 -11.76 12.98
C SER A 3 -27.42 -11.19 12.28
N ASN A 4 -28.57 -11.37 12.93
CA ASN A 4 -29.86 -10.73 12.63
C ASN A 4 -29.88 -9.27 13.15
N TRP A 5 -28.89 -8.47 12.78
CA TRP A 5 -28.85 -7.05 13.11
C TRP A 5 -29.29 -6.26 11.88
N THR A 6 -30.52 -5.75 11.96
CA THR A 6 -31.03 -4.49 11.38
C THR A 6 -30.69 -4.23 9.90
N ASP A 7 -31.71 -4.11 9.04
CA ASP A 7 -31.60 -3.56 7.68
C ASP A 7 -30.48 -2.52 7.59
N ASP A 8 -29.32 -2.95 7.11
CA ASP A 8 -28.12 -2.13 7.07
C ASP A 8 -28.48 -0.97 6.14
N LEU A 9 -28.56 0.26 6.66
CA LEU A 9 -29.03 1.44 5.88
C LEU A 9 -28.19 1.63 4.60
N THR A 10 -26.97 1.10 4.63
CA THR A 10 -26.03 0.96 3.53
C THR A 10 -26.60 0.20 2.33
N ASP A 11 -27.42 -0.81 2.58
CA ASP A 11 -27.99 -1.69 1.58
C ASP A 11 -29.29 -1.13 0.98
N THR A 12 -29.98 -0.25 1.70
CA THR A 12 -31.20 0.44 1.23
C THR A 12 -30.87 1.73 0.47
N ILE A 13 -29.77 2.40 0.83
CA ILE A 13 -29.38 3.70 0.29
C ILE A 13 -28.21 3.57 -0.68
N GLY A 14 -28.48 3.75 -1.98
CA GLY A 14 -27.49 3.49 -3.03
C GLY A 14 -26.22 4.33 -3.02
N TRP A 15 -26.26 5.56 -2.48
CA TRP A 15 -25.04 6.36 -2.32
C TRP A 15 -24.15 5.86 -1.19
N LEU A 16 -24.74 5.34 -0.12
CA LEU A 16 -24.01 4.89 1.08
C LEU A 16 -23.25 3.60 0.80
N CYS A 17 -23.82 2.69 0.00
CA CYS A 17 -23.07 1.53 -0.47
C CYS A 17 -21.88 1.93 -1.36
N LYS A 18 -22.10 2.77 -2.38
CA LYS A 18 -21.02 3.22 -3.28
C LYS A 18 -19.87 3.83 -2.47
N LEU A 19 -20.21 4.65 -1.47
CA LEU A 19 -19.24 5.27 -0.58
C LEU A 19 -18.47 4.24 0.26
N ARG A 20 -19.15 3.25 0.86
CA ARG A 20 -18.50 2.19 1.65
C ARG A 20 -17.48 1.41 0.82
N ILE A 21 -17.87 1.02 -0.39
CA ILE A 21 -16.98 0.28 -1.31
C ILE A 21 -15.81 1.16 -1.73
N PHE A 22 -16.08 2.39 -2.13
CA PHE A 22 -15.04 3.35 -2.49
C PHE A 22 -14.01 3.55 -1.36
N ILE A 23 -14.46 3.78 -0.12
CA ILE A 23 -13.58 3.96 1.05
C ILE A 23 -12.76 2.69 1.29
N LEU A 24 -13.35 1.50 1.19
CA LEU A 24 -12.66 0.24 1.43
C LEU A 24 -11.55 -0.01 0.41
N TYR A 25 -11.81 0.17 -0.88
CA TYR A 25 -10.80 -0.03 -1.92
C TYR A 25 -9.70 1.04 -1.88
N THR A 26 -10.09 2.30 -1.64
CA THR A 26 -9.16 3.42 -1.54
C THR A 26 -8.24 3.26 -0.32
N SER A 27 -8.78 2.96 0.86
CA SER A 27 -8.00 2.80 2.10
C SER A 27 -7.01 1.64 2.02
N ARG A 28 -7.42 0.48 1.48
CA ARG A 28 -6.53 -0.66 1.24
C ARG A 28 -5.37 -0.29 0.32
N THR A 29 -5.67 0.46 -0.75
CA THR A 29 -4.65 0.89 -1.70
C THR A 29 -3.67 1.87 -1.07
N ILE A 30 -4.17 2.90 -0.38
CA ILE A 30 -3.32 3.85 0.33
C ILE A 30 -2.41 3.11 1.31
N ALA A 31 -2.95 2.17 2.10
CA ALA A 31 -2.15 1.38 3.02
C ALA A 31 -1.03 0.58 2.32
N SER A 32 -1.34 -0.17 1.27
CA SER A 32 -0.33 -0.93 0.51
C SER A 32 0.79 -0.03 -0.04
N TRP A 33 0.41 1.10 -0.63
CA TRP A 33 1.36 2.04 -1.23
C TRP A 33 2.19 2.80 -0.19
N LEU A 34 1.63 3.10 0.98
CA LEU A 34 2.37 3.70 2.10
C LEU A 34 3.40 2.72 2.68
N ILE A 35 3.05 1.44 2.80
CA ILE A 35 4.00 0.41 3.22
C ILE A 35 5.14 0.31 2.21
N MET A 36 4.82 0.32 0.91
CA MET A 36 5.82 0.36 -0.15
C MET A 36 6.75 1.58 -0.03
N LEU A 37 6.22 2.79 0.16
CA LEU A 37 7.06 3.98 0.40
C LEU A 37 7.95 3.83 1.63
N ALA A 38 7.43 3.26 2.71
CA ALA A 38 8.23 3.00 3.92
C ALA A 38 9.38 2.01 3.65
N THR A 39 9.17 0.99 2.80
CA THR A 39 10.27 0.09 2.40
C THR A 39 11.34 0.79 1.57
N ILE A 40 10.95 1.71 0.67
CA ILE A 40 11.88 2.53 -0.12
C ILE A 40 12.67 3.46 0.80
N ASP A 41 12.00 4.08 1.77
CA ASP A 41 12.64 4.97 2.73
C ASP A 41 13.69 4.22 3.58
N ARG A 42 13.34 3.05 4.10
CA ARG A 42 14.29 2.16 4.80
C ARG A 42 15.47 1.76 3.91
N TRP A 43 15.23 1.49 2.62
CA TRP A 43 16.30 1.19 1.67
C TRP A 43 17.25 2.39 1.47
N LEU A 44 16.71 3.61 1.31
CA LEU A 44 17.50 4.83 1.18
C LEU A 44 18.38 5.09 2.42
N LEU A 45 17.84 4.84 3.62
CA LEU A 45 18.58 4.94 4.88
C LEU A 45 19.70 3.89 4.99
N SER A 46 19.45 2.67 4.51
CA SER A 46 20.44 1.58 4.48
C SER A 46 21.63 1.85 3.55
N CYS A 47 21.47 2.74 2.57
CA CYS A 47 22.53 3.06 1.62
C CYS A 47 23.72 3.75 2.31
N LEU A 48 24.94 3.42 1.88
CA LEU A 48 26.17 4.04 2.40
C LEU A 48 26.37 5.49 1.90
N ASN A 49 25.78 5.83 0.76
CA ASN A 49 25.95 7.15 0.14
C ASN A 49 25.11 8.21 0.86
N ALA A 50 25.78 9.21 1.45
CA ALA A 50 25.13 10.33 2.16
C ALA A 50 24.10 11.07 1.29
N ARG A 51 24.37 11.23 -0.02
CA ARG A 51 23.43 11.84 -0.97
C ARG A 51 22.12 11.07 -1.09
N ARG A 52 22.14 9.73 -1.01
CA ARG A 52 20.94 8.88 -1.06
C ARG A 52 20.17 8.90 0.27
N ARG A 53 20.87 9.01 1.40
CA ARG A 53 20.22 9.22 2.70
C ARG A 53 19.46 10.55 2.76
N LEU A 54 20.01 11.60 2.15
CA LEU A 54 19.35 12.91 2.06
C LEU A 54 18.05 12.89 1.22
N LEU A 55 17.85 11.88 0.36
CA LEU A 55 16.58 11.69 -0.34
C LEU A 55 15.46 11.25 0.61
N SER A 56 15.77 10.58 1.72
CA SER A 56 14.85 10.32 2.83
C SER A 56 14.68 11.63 3.61
N SER A 57 13.71 12.43 3.18
CA SER A 57 13.33 13.67 3.84
C SER A 57 11.83 13.67 4.07
N LEU A 58 11.42 14.10 5.26
CA LEU A 58 10.01 14.20 5.65
C LEU A 58 9.18 14.97 4.62
N LYS A 59 9.74 16.03 4.02
CA LYS A 59 9.07 16.82 2.98
C LYS A 59 8.76 15.99 1.72
N ARG A 60 9.64 15.07 1.34
CA ARG A 60 9.43 14.19 0.16
C ARG A 60 8.49 13.05 0.48
N ALA A 61 8.60 12.47 1.67
CA ALA A 61 7.66 11.47 2.15
C ALA A 61 6.23 12.03 2.18
N HIS A 62 6.03 13.24 2.72
CA HIS A 62 4.73 13.90 2.75
C HIS A 62 4.17 14.18 1.34
N ARG A 63 5.01 14.68 0.42
CA ARG A 63 4.61 14.85 -1.00
C ARG A 63 4.22 13.51 -1.63
N GLY A 64 4.97 12.44 -1.37
CA GLY A 64 4.67 11.09 -1.85
C GLY A 64 3.33 10.57 -1.33
N THR A 65 3.05 10.74 -0.04
CA THR A 65 1.78 10.38 0.58
C THR A 65 0.60 11.12 -0.06
N ILE A 66 0.72 12.43 -0.26
CA ILE A 66 -0.34 13.22 -0.92
C ILE A 66 -0.59 12.70 -2.35
N ILE A 67 0.48 12.43 -3.11
CA ILE A 67 0.37 11.89 -4.47
C ILE A 67 -0.35 10.54 -4.47
N ILE A 68 -0.03 9.64 -3.54
CA ILE A 68 -0.68 8.32 -3.41
C ILE A 68 -2.17 8.48 -3.08
N ILE A 69 -2.52 9.39 -2.17
CA ILE A 69 -3.92 9.63 -1.81
C ILE A 69 -4.69 10.13 -3.02
N LEU A 70 -4.20 11.16 -3.71
CA LEU A 70 -4.85 11.71 -4.90
C LEU A 70 -4.95 10.67 -6.02
N PHE A 71 -3.88 9.92 -6.27
CA PHE A 71 -3.86 8.84 -7.25
C PHE A 71 -4.89 7.75 -6.92
N SER A 72 -4.98 7.34 -5.65
CA SER A 72 -5.95 6.32 -5.20
C SER A 72 -7.39 6.81 -5.38
N LEU A 73 -7.68 8.07 -5.04
CA LEU A 73 -9.02 8.66 -5.23
C LEU A 73 -9.42 8.67 -6.72
N VAL A 74 -8.50 9.06 -7.61
CA VAL A 74 -8.76 9.09 -9.06
C VAL A 74 -8.95 7.67 -9.60
N LEU A 75 -8.08 6.74 -9.22
CA LEU A 75 -8.11 5.35 -9.69
C LEU A 75 -9.45 4.66 -9.37
N TYR A 76 -10.00 4.95 -8.19
CA TYR A 76 -11.24 4.35 -7.70
C TYR A 76 -12.49 5.18 -7.97
N SER A 77 -12.37 6.40 -8.52
CA SER A 77 -13.52 7.22 -8.91
C SER A 77 -14.52 6.51 -9.84
N PRO A 78 -14.12 5.60 -10.76
CA PRO A 78 -15.09 4.88 -11.61
C PRO A 78 -16.02 3.94 -10.83
N LEU A 79 -15.66 3.54 -9.60
CA LEU A 79 -16.53 2.71 -8.74
C LEU A 79 -17.87 3.38 -8.46
N PHE A 80 -17.92 4.71 -8.38
CA PHE A 80 -19.16 5.46 -8.16
C PHE A 80 -20.18 5.28 -9.29
N TYR A 81 -19.69 5.06 -10.52
CA TYR A 81 -20.52 4.80 -11.70
C TYR A 81 -20.83 3.31 -11.87
N CYS A 82 -19.88 2.43 -11.51
CA CYS A 82 -20.00 0.99 -11.71
C CYS A 82 -20.90 0.27 -10.70
N TYR A 83 -21.11 0.83 -9.51
CA TYR A 83 -21.93 0.23 -8.45
C TYR A 83 -23.32 0.87 -8.40
N GLU A 84 -24.36 0.05 -8.29
CA GLU A 84 -25.74 0.46 -8.07
C GLU A 84 -26.31 -0.35 -6.90
N ALA A 85 -27.23 0.26 -6.15
CA ALA A 85 -28.00 -0.45 -5.14
C ALA A 85 -29.35 -0.85 -5.70
N ASN A 86 -29.92 -1.93 -5.14
CA ASN A 86 -31.22 -2.49 -5.49
C ASN A 86 -31.30 -3.03 -6.93
N LEU A 87 -30.29 -3.78 -7.38
CA LEU A 87 -30.43 -4.59 -8.59
C LEU A 87 -31.38 -5.78 -8.33
N VAL A 88 -32.47 -5.85 -9.09
CA VAL A 88 -33.41 -6.97 -9.06
C VAL A 88 -32.68 -8.25 -9.52
N GLY A 89 -32.57 -9.25 -8.64
CA GLY A 89 -31.92 -10.53 -8.92
C GLY A 89 -30.44 -10.65 -8.54
N ALA A 90 -29.85 -9.64 -7.88
CA ALA A 90 -28.50 -9.75 -7.32
C ALA A 90 -28.51 -10.42 -5.93
N PRO A 91 -27.49 -11.24 -5.58
CA PRO A 91 -27.42 -11.91 -4.27
C PRO A 91 -27.13 -10.95 -3.11
N LEU A 92 -26.69 -9.72 -3.39
CA LEU A 92 -26.48 -8.65 -2.42
C LEU A 92 -27.23 -7.38 -2.87
N LYS A 93 -27.78 -6.64 -1.91
CA LYS A 93 -28.51 -5.38 -2.13
C LYS A 93 -27.64 -4.29 -2.80
N CYS A 94 -26.31 -4.42 -2.71
CA CYS A 94 -25.38 -3.59 -3.46
C CYS A 94 -24.39 -4.43 -4.28
N TYR A 95 -24.48 -4.29 -5.60
CA TYR A 95 -23.73 -5.13 -6.53
C TYR A 95 -23.28 -4.32 -7.75
N SER A 96 -22.21 -4.78 -8.40
CA SER A 96 -21.74 -4.15 -9.64
C SER A 96 -22.82 -4.29 -10.72
N ARG A 97 -23.14 -3.17 -11.38
CA ARG A 97 -24.16 -3.11 -12.43
C ARG A 97 -23.87 -4.09 -13.58
N THR A 98 -22.60 -4.30 -13.89
CA THR A 98 -22.15 -5.16 -14.98
C THR A 98 -21.00 -6.07 -14.54
N ILE A 99 -20.92 -7.26 -15.15
CA ILE A 99 -19.80 -8.19 -14.97
C ILE A 99 -18.46 -7.53 -15.36
N LEU A 100 -18.49 -6.66 -16.36
CA LEU A 100 -17.31 -5.96 -16.88
C LEU A 100 -16.73 -4.98 -15.84
N CYS A 101 -17.59 -4.21 -15.16
CA CYS A 101 -17.16 -3.35 -14.07
C CYS A 101 -16.51 -4.15 -12.94
N ARG A 102 -17.03 -5.35 -12.63
CA ARG A 102 -16.46 -6.23 -11.60
C ARG A 102 -15.09 -6.75 -12.02
N ILE A 103 -14.97 -7.29 -13.23
CA ILE A 103 -13.68 -7.80 -13.75
C ILE A 103 -12.65 -6.68 -13.82
N PHE A 104 -13.04 -5.50 -14.31
CA PHE A 104 -12.14 -4.36 -14.40
C PHE A 104 -11.65 -3.91 -13.01
N ALA A 105 -12.57 -3.74 -12.04
CA ALA A 105 -12.20 -3.34 -10.69
C ALA A 105 -11.30 -4.37 -10.00
N ASP A 106 -11.60 -5.67 -10.17
CA ASP A 106 -10.81 -6.76 -9.59
C ASP A 106 -9.42 -6.87 -10.24
N GLN A 107 -9.34 -6.70 -11.56
CA GLN A 107 -8.09 -6.70 -12.31
C GLN A 107 -7.20 -5.50 -11.93
N VAL A 108 -7.79 -4.30 -11.86
CA VAL A 108 -7.10 -3.08 -11.45
C VAL A 108 -6.61 -3.20 -10.01
N TYR A 109 -7.46 -3.68 -9.09
CA TYR A 109 -7.10 -3.89 -7.70
C TYR A 109 -5.96 -4.92 -7.57
N THR A 110 -6.10 -6.09 -8.18
CA THR A 110 -5.07 -7.13 -8.10
C THR A 110 -3.74 -6.66 -8.69
N SER A 111 -3.76 -6.00 -9.84
CA SER A 111 -2.54 -5.59 -10.52
C SER A 111 -1.86 -4.40 -9.81
N ILE A 112 -2.61 -3.31 -9.57
CA ILE A 112 -2.05 -2.03 -9.12
C ILE A 112 -1.95 -1.96 -7.59
N THR A 113 -2.89 -2.55 -6.86
CA THR A 113 -2.93 -2.47 -5.39
C THR A 113 -2.20 -3.62 -4.71
N VAL A 114 -2.08 -4.77 -5.36
CA VAL A 114 -1.46 -5.97 -4.74
C VAL A 114 -0.14 -6.30 -5.42
N VAL A 115 -0.16 -6.71 -6.69
CA VAL A 115 1.02 -7.26 -7.38
C VAL A 115 2.14 -6.23 -7.48
N PHE A 116 1.83 -5.01 -7.95
CA PHE A 116 2.83 -3.97 -8.15
C PHE A 116 3.56 -3.55 -6.85
N PRO A 117 2.87 -3.15 -5.76
CA PRO A 117 3.54 -2.79 -4.53
C PRO A 117 4.28 -3.97 -3.90
N LEU A 118 3.77 -5.21 -4.01
CA LEU A 118 4.48 -6.39 -3.49
C LEU A 118 5.81 -6.64 -4.22
N ILE A 119 5.84 -6.55 -5.55
CA ILE A 119 7.08 -6.70 -6.33
C ILE A 119 8.09 -5.65 -5.88
N LEU A 120 7.67 -4.38 -5.78
CA LEU A 120 8.56 -3.31 -5.35
C LEU A 120 9.04 -3.50 -3.91
N MET A 121 8.14 -3.84 -2.98
CA MET A 121 8.49 -4.14 -1.59
C MET A 121 9.50 -5.28 -1.48
N PHE A 122 9.33 -6.34 -2.28
CA PHE A 122 10.27 -7.47 -2.31
C PHE A 122 11.65 -7.04 -2.80
N LEU A 123 11.71 -6.29 -3.90
CA LEU A 123 12.96 -5.79 -4.48
C LEU A 123 13.69 -4.85 -3.49
N PHE A 124 13.01 -3.82 -2.96
CA PHE A 124 13.62 -2.87 -2.03
C PHE A 124 13.94 -3.52 -0.68
N GLY A 125 13.12 -4.47 -0.22
CA GLY A 125 13.39 -5.27 0.97
C GLY A 125 14.68 -6.09 0.82
N PHE A 126 14.84 -6.80 -0.30
CA PHE A 126 16.05 -7.56 -0.59
C PHE A 126 17.29 -6.67 -0.67
N MET A 127 17.19 -5.53 -1.35
CA MET A 127 18.30 -4.56 -1.43
C MET A 127 18.68 -4.00 -0.06
N THR A 128 17.69 -3.74 0.81
CA THR A 128 17.92 -3.30 2.20
C THR A 128 18.68 -4.36 2.98
N MET A 129 18.26 -5.63 2.92
CA MET A 129 18.95 -6.73 3.60
C MET A 129 20.40 -6.88 3.11
N SER A 130 20.64 -6.78 1.81
CA SER A 130 21.99 -6.85 1.23
C SER A 130 22.88 -5.71 1.74
N ASN A 131 22.36 -4.47 1.77
CA ASN A 131 23.10 -3.31 2.27
C ASN A 131 23.43 -3.42 3.77
N VAL A 132 22.46 -3.88 4.58
CA VAL A 132 22.65 -4.06 6.03
C VAL A 132 23.69 -5.14 6.32
N ARG A 133 23.66 -6.27 5.60
CA ARG A 133 24.67 -7.33 5.72
C ARG A 133 26.07 -6.81 5.37
N LYS A 134 26.20 -6.06 4.27
CA LYS A 134 27.48 -5.42 3.87
C LYS A 134 27.99 -4.45 4.94
N LEU A 135 27.10 -3.63 5.51
CA LEU A 135 27.46 -2.69 6.58
C LEU A 135 27.91 -3.45 7.84
N LYS A 136 27.20 -4.51 8.25
CA LYS A 136 27.57 -5.35 9.40
C LYS A 136 28.96 -5.97 9.22
N HIS A 137 29.26 -6.54 8.06
CA HIS A 137 30.59 -7.10 7.78
C HIS A 137 31.70 -6.02 7.84
N ARG A 138 31.46 -4.82 7.28
CA ARG A 138 32.40 -3.69 7.33
C ARG A 138 32.67 -3.19 8.75
N LEU A 139 31.67 -3.24 9.63
CA LEU A 139 31.79 -2.82 11.03
C LEU A 139 32.38 -3.91 11.94
N GLN A 140 32.27 -5.18 11.56
CA GLN A 140 32.89 -6.29 12.31
C GLN A 140 34.38 -6.48 11.98
N SER A 141 34.82 -6.11 10.78
CA SER A 141 36.22 -6.22 10.35
C SER A 141 37.26 -5.33 11.10
N PRO A 142 36.93 -4.16 11.69
CA PRO A 142 37.90 -3.34 12.45
C PRO A 142 37.99 -3.66 13.96
N LEU A 143 37.17 -4.57 14.51
CA LEU A 143 37.08 -4.84 15.96
C LEU A 143 37.80 -6.14 16.40
N LEU A 144 38.93 -6.48 15.77
CA LEU A 144 39.93 -7.38 16.37
C LEU A 144 41.11 -6.56 16.92
N PRO A 145 41.63 -6.91 18.10
CA PRO A 145 41.78 -5.99 19.22
C PRO A 145 43.14 -5.31 19.27
N ARG A 146 43.16 -3.98 19.36
CA ARG A 146 44.33 -3.24 19.86
C ARG A 146 44.26 -3.17 21.40
N MET A 147 44.32 -4.34 22.03
CA MET A 147 44.59 -4.50 23.46
C MET A 147 45.86 -5.34 23.61
N SER A 148 47.01 -4.75 23.30
CA SER A 148 48.30 -5.19 23.81
C SER A 148 48.94 -3.97 24.45
N ASN A 149 48.65 -3.81 25.74
CA ASN A 149 49.30 -2.85 26.62
C ASN A 149 50.72 -3.41 26.90
N PRO A 150 51.82 -2.73 26.55
CA PRO A 150 53.13 -3.13 27.02
C PRO A 150 53.34 -2.53 28.41
N THR A 151 53.43 -3.42 29.41
CA THR A 151 54.10 -3.17 30.69
C THR A 151 55.56 -2.83 30.49
#